data_AF-A0A855K9H5-F1
#
_entry.id   AF-A0A855K9H5-F1
#
_cell.length_a   1.000
_cell.length_b   1.000
_cell.length_c   1.000
_cell.angle_alpha   90.00
_cell.angle_beta   90.00
_cell.angle_gamma   90.00
#
_symmetry.space_group_name_H-M   'P 1'
#
loop_
_entity.id
_entity.type
_entity.pdbx_description
1 polymer ?
#
loop_
_entity_poly.entity_id
_entity_poly.type
_entity_poly.pdbx_seq_one_letter_code
_entity_poly.pdbx_strand_id
1 'polypeptide(L)'
;SLGAKFTYTDIPADLAEKAAKYRSDLIEMAVEQDDALMEAYLEGNEPSTADLKKLIRKGTLNFSFVPVVCGSAFKNKGVQPLLDAVVD
;
A
#
# COMPACT_ATOMS: atom_id res chain seq x y z
N SER A 1 19.17 -14.33 15.48
CA SER A 1 18.20 -13.23 15.24
C SER A 1 18.25 -12.87 13.76
N LEU A 2 17.46 -13.53 12.90
CA LEU A 2 17.60 -13.53 11.44
C LEU A 2 16.55 -12.64 10.73
N GLY A 3 16.38 -11.38 11.13
CA GLY A 3 15.48 -10.43 10.44
C GLY A 3 13.99 -10.79 10.40
N ALA A 4 13.60 -11.94 10.96
CA ALA A 4 12.22 -12.44 11.00
C ALA A 4 11.29 -11.63 11.92
N LYS A 5 11.82 -10.65 12.64
CA LYS A 5 11.06 -9.76 13.51
C LYS A 5 11.39 -8.32 13.13
N PHE A 6 10.36 -7.53 12.93
CA PHE A 6 10.44 -6.10 12.71
C PHE A 6 9.56 -5.38 13.73
N THR A 7 9.81 -4.09 13.90
CA THR A 7 9.01 -3.21 14.75
C THR A 7 8.48 -2.08 13.89
N TYR A 8 7.26 -1.65 14.15
CA TYR A 8 6.75 -0.42 13.58
C TYR A 8 7.46 0.76 14.25
N THR A 9 7.93 1.69 13.43
CA THR A 9 8.53 2.95 13.86
C THR A 9 7.99 4.05 12.96
N ASP A 10 8.11 5.29 13.40
CA ASP A 10 7.74 6.43 12.57
C ASP A 10 8.59 6.49 11.29
N ILE A 11 7.99 7.07 10.25
CA ILE A 11 8.69 7.32 8.99
C ILE A 11 9.80 8.34 9.28
N PRO A 12 11.05 8.10 8.84
CA PRO A 12 12.13 9.08 8.98
C PRO A 12 11.73 10.45 8.42
N ALA A 13 12.09 11.53 9.11
CA ALA A 13 11.65 12.88 8.78
C ALA A 13 12.05 13.32 7.36
N ASP A 14 13.21 12.90 6.89
CA ASP A 14 13.72 13.14 5.54
C ASP A 14 12.95 12.40 4.44
N LEU A 15 12.15 11.39 4.82
CA LEU A 15 11.31 10.61 3.92
C LEU A 15 9.82 10.92 4.05
N ALA A 16 9.41 11.73 5.04
CA ALA A 16 8.01 11.97 5.35
C ALA A 16 7.23 12.56 4.17
N GLU A 17 7.77 13.57 3.50
CA GLU A 17 7.15 14.20 2.33
C GLU A 17 7.02 13.21 1.16
N LYS A 18 8.07 12.41 0.92
CA LYS A 18 8.08 11.40 -0.14
C LYS A 18 7.07 10.29 0.13
N ALA A 19 6.95 9.85 1.38
CA ALA A 19 5.97 8.85 1.78
C ALA A 19 4.53 9.38 1.66
N ALA A 20 4.28 10.62 2.06
CA ALA A 20 2.98 11.27 1.88
C ALA A 20 2.60 11.35 0.39
N LYS A 21 3.54 11.75 -0.47
CA LYS A 21 3.33 11.78 -1.91
C LYS A 21 2.92 10.41 -2.47
N TYR A 22 3.70 9.36 -2.21
CA TYR A 22 3.38 8.03 -2.75
C TYR A 22 2.09 7.45 -2.16
N ARG A 23 1.74 7.82 -0.92
CA ARG A 23 0.44 7.44 -0.35
C ARG A 23 -0.70 8.09 -1.11
N SER A 24 -0.61 9.39 -1.43
CA SER A 24 -1.62 10.07 -2.26
C SER A 24 -1.72 9.46 -3.65
N ASP A 25 -0.59 9.23 -4.33
CA ASP A 25 -0.56 8.60 -5.66
C ASP A 25 -1.20 7.19 -5.62
N LEU A 26 -0.97 6.41 -4.55
CA LEU A 26 -1.56 5.09 -4.35
C LEU A 26 -3.08 5.17 -4.15
N ILE A 27 -3.57 6.11 -3.33
CA ILE A 27 -4.99 6.25 -3.06
C ILE A 27 -5.72 6.66 -4.33
N GLU A 28 -5.19 7.63 -5.06
CA GLU A 28 -5.75 8.11 -6.33
C GLU A 28 -5.90 6.96 -7.34
N MET A 29 -4.85 6.15 -7.53
CA MET A 29 -4.91 4.97 -8.41
C MET A 29 -5.86 3.87 -7.91
N ALA A 30 -5.93 3.66 -6.59
CA ALA A 30 -6.75 2.61 -6.01
C ALA A 30 -8.25 2.93 -6.14
N VAL A 31 -8.67 4.18 -5.89
CA VAL A 31 -10.09 4.55 -5.91
C VAL A 31 -10.72 4.47 -7.29
N GLU A 32 -9.93 4.56 -8.38
CA GLU A 32 -10.42 4.32 -9.74
C GLU A 32 -11.04 2.92 -9.95
N GLN A 33 -10.81 2.00 -9.01
CA GLN A 33 -11.40 0.66 -9.08
C GLN A 33 -12.84 0.62 -8.52
N ASP A 34 -13.38 1.69 -7.92
CA ASP A 34 -14.73 1.74 -7.36
C ASP A 34 -15.33 3.14 -7.38
N ASP A 35 -16.39 3.33 -8.18
CA ASP A 35 -17.02 4.65 -8.42
C ASP A 35 -17.45 5.34 -7.12
N ALA A 36 -18.02 4.61 -6.15
CA ALA A 36 -18.51 5.20 -4.90
C ALA A 36 -17.36 5.68 -4.01
N LEU A 37 -16.27 4.93 -3.94
CA LEU A 37 -15.07 5.35 -3.20
C LEU A 37 -14.29 6.46 -3.92
N MET A 38 -14.34 6.50 -5.25
CA MET A 38 -13.81 7.61 -6.03
C MET A 38 -14.57 8.91 -5.77
N GLU A 39 -15.90 8.88 -5.81
CA GLU A 39 -16.74 10.03 -5.47
C GLU A 39 -16.46 10.52 -4.04
N ALA A 40 -16.45 9.61 -3.06
CA ALA A 40 -16.14 9.95 -1.67
C ALA A 40 -14.75 10.60 -1.52
N TYR A 41 -13.74 10.10 -2.24
CA TYR A 41 -12.40 10.66 -2.23
C TYR A 41 -12.35 12.08 -2.81
N LEU A 42 -13.09 12.35 -3.90
CA LEU A 42 -13.22 13.69 -4.49
C LEU A 42 -13.91 14.68 -3.55
N GLU A 43 -14.78 14.20 -2.66
CA GLU A 43 -15.39 14.99 -1.59
C GLU A 43 -14.48 15.18 -0.36
N GLY A 44 -13.26 14.63 -0.40
CA GLY A 44 -12.26 14.74 0.68
C GLY A 44 -12.33 13.63 1.73
N ASN A 45 -13.14 12.59 1.51
CA ASN A 45 -13.21 11.43 2.39
C ASN A 45 -12.24 10.35 1.93
N GLU A 46 -11.11 10.21 2.63
CA GLU A 46 -10.14 9.15 2.30
C GLU A 46 -10.70 7.74 2.61
N PRO A 47 -10.46 6.75 1.72
CA PRO A 47 -10.83 5.36 2.00
C PRO A 47 -10.11 4.80 3.23
N SER A 48 -10.78 3.90 3.95
CA SER A 48 -10.15 3.18 5.05
C SER A 48 -9.04 2.25 4.54
N THR A 49 -8.12 1.83 5.41
CA THR A 49 -7.10 0.82 5.04
C THR A 49 -7.74 -0.49 4.54
N ALA A 50 -8.89 -0.88 5.08
CA ALA A 50 -9.61 -2.07 4.63
C ALA A 50 -10.15 -1.89 3.20
N ASP A 51 -10.64 -0.70 2.87
CA ASP A 51 -11.13 -0.41 1.52
C ASP A 51 -9.98 -0.30 0.52
N LEU A 52 -8.86 0.34 0.89
CA LEU A 52 -7.66 0.36 0.07
C LEU A 52 -7.17 -1.06 -0.27
N LYS A 53 -7.14 -1.98 0.70
CA LYS A 53 -6.79 -3.38 0.43
C LYS A 53 -7.74 -4.03 -0.59
N LYS A 54 -9.05 -3.83 -0.46
CA LYS A 54 -10.05 -4.35 -1.42
C LYS A 54 -9.83 -3.76 -2.82
N LEU A 55 -9.58 -2.46 -2.92
CA LEU A 55 -9.33 -1.75 -4.18
C LEU A 55 -8.06 -2.25 -4.86
N ILE A 56 -6.95 -2.35 -4.10
CA ILE A 56 -5.67 -2.88 -4.59
C ILE A 56 -5.86 -4.31 -5.10
N ARG A 57 -6.56 -5.16 -4.35
CA ARG A 57 -6.87 -6.54 -4.77
C ARG A 57 -7.68 -6.55 -6.07
N LYS A 58 -8.73 -5.73 -6.16
CA LYS A 58 -9.59 -5.63 -7.35
C LYS A 58 -8.77 -5.21 -8.58
N GLY A 59 -7.96 -4.16 -8.46
CA GLY A 59 -7.10 -3.69 -9.56
C GLY A 59 -6.01 -4.68 -9.96
N THR A 60 -5.45 -5.41 -8.99
CA THR A 60 -4.45 -6.47 -9.26
C THR A 60 -5.06 -7.64 -10.03
N LEU A 61 -6.22 -8.15 -9.60
CA LEU A 61 -6.91 -9.28 -10.24
C LEU A 61 -7.41 -8.93 -11.64
N ASN A 62 -7.76 -7.67 -11.87
CA ASN A 62 -8.20 -7.16 -13.17
C ASN A 62 -7.04 -6.73 -14.09
N PHE A 63 -5.79 -6.84 -13.63
CA PHE A 63 -4.61 -6.33 -14.33
C PHE A 63 -4.64 -4.82 -14.64
N SER A 64 -5.39 -4.03 -13.88
CA SER A 64 -5.38 -2.56 -13.98
C SER A 64 -4.03 -1.98 -13.57
N PHE A 65 -3.37 -2.61 -12.58
CA PHE A 65 -2.03 -2.27 -12.13
C PHE A 65 -1.36 -3.46 -11.43
N VAL A 66 -0.06 -3.33 -11.16
CA VAL A 66 0.74 -4.34 -10.44
C VAL A 66 1.31 -3.70 -9.16
N PRO A 67 0.92 -4.17 -7.96
CA PRO A 67 1.48 -3.68 -6.72
C PRO A 67 2.98 -3.97 -6.63
N VAL A 68 3.76 -2.97 -6.20
CA VAL A 68 5.21 -3.08 -6.03
C VAL A 68 5.56 -2.96 -4.55
N VAL A 69 6.26 -3.96 -4.03
CA VAL A 69 6.79 -3.98 -2.66
C VAL A 69 8.31 -4.08 -2.69
N CYS A 70 8.97 -3.62 -1.63
CA CYS A 70 10.44 -3.61 -1.53
C CYS A 70 10.96 -4.50 -0.40
N GLY A 71 12.10 -5.13 -0.63
CA GLY A 71 12.74 -6.02 0.34
C GLY A 71 14.08 -6.57 -0.16
N SER A 72 14.77 -7.28 0.73
CA SER A 72 15.97 -8.03 0.41
C SER A 72 15.89 -9.39 1.09
N ALA A 73 15.68 -10.44 0.28
CA ALA A 73 15.66 -11.82 0.75
C ALA A 73 16.99 -12.22 1.39
N PHE A 74 18.11 -11.85 0.75
CA PHE A 74 19.46 -12.12 1.25
C PHE A 74 19.71 -11.52 2.65
N LYS A 75 19.15 -10.33 2.94
CA LYS A 75 19.29 -9.66 4.24
C LYS A 75 18.17 -9.97 5.22
N ASN A 76 17.20 -10.83 4.85
CA ASN A 76 15.99 -11.12 5.62
C ASN A 76 15.22 -9.85 6.03
N LYS A 77 15.01 -8.92 5.09
CA LYS A 77 14.25 -7.68 5.32
C LYS A 77 13.12 -7.54 4.29
N GLY A 78 11.89 -7.32 4.74
CA GLY A 78 10.75 -7.07 3.84
C GLY A 78 10.14 -8.32 3.20
N VAL A 79 10.64 -9.53 3.51
CA VAL A 79 10.04 -10.78 3.00
C VAL A 79 8.71 -11.06 3.68
N GLN A 80 8.60 -10.78 4.98
CA GLN A 80 7.37 -11.00 5.75
C GLN A 80 6.21 -10.13 5.24
N PRO A 81 6.34 -8.79 5.12
CA PRO A 81 5.25 -7.97 4.57
C PRO A 81 4.96 -8.28 3.09
N LEU A 82 5.93 -8.80 2.33
CA LEU A 82 5.66 -9.32 0.98
C LEU A 82 4.73 -10.53 1.03
N LEU A 83 4.90 -11.45 1.98
CA LEU A 83 4.00 -12.60 2.14
C LEU A 83 2.59 -12.16 2.56
N ASP A 84 2.47 -11.12 3.39
CA ASP A 84 1.16 -10.55 3.74
C ASP A 84 0.47 -9.97 2.49
N ALA A 85 1.21 -9.26 1.63
CA ALA A 85 0.70 -8.71 0.37
C ALA A 85 0.28 -9.78 -0.66
N VAL A 86 0.74 -11.03 -0.53
CA VAL A 86 0.26 -12.16 -1.36
C VAL A 86 -1.12 -12.64 -0.90
N VAL A 87 -1.42 -12.50 0.39
CA VAL A 87 -2.69 -12.94 0.99
C VAL A 87 -3.76 -11.85 0.88
N ASP A 88 -3.38 -10.60 1.12
CA ASP A 88 -4.24 -9.42 0.94
C ASP A 88 -4.83 -9.36 -0.49
#